data_AF-A0A640TL30-F1
#
_entry.id   AF-A0A640TL30-F1
#
_cell.length_a   1.000
_cell.length_b   1.000
_cell.length_c   1.000
_cell.angle_alpha   90.00
_cell.angle_beta   90.00
_cell.angle_gamma   90.00
#
_symmetry.space_group_name_H-M   'P 1'
#
loop_
_entity.id
_entity.type
_entity.pdbx_description
1 polymer ?
#
loop_
_entity_poly.entity_id
_entity_poly.type
_entity_poly.pdbx_seq_one_letter_code
_entity_poly.pdbx_strand_id
1 'polypeptide(L)'
;MVWLPLHGQVIAKIPAQKGNRRWLHETVRVRSPQLNGDRWSLPRSCLVQLVTAAVDRCGLIVLWRDMSKLSRCTRACLEATGAECDCSCLGAHHGQDSEGWFERVGDAVVADLGECTRTAVVYGARGSDADAGVYDGELAGQHYRVDRAGRRGWPAAAQFMCAGCMSLRASVWDHCHTHGFVRAPLCNRCNTRYWSGWRAQRGRAVPSRNLDDSYYRWCPKHADARRLCSA
;
A
#
# COMPACT_ATOMS: atom_id res chain seq x y z
N MET A 1 10.36 -6.59 8.22
CA MET A 1 9.96 -7.57 9.25
C MET A 1 9.46 -6.80 10.46
N VAL A 2 8.32 -7.18 11.01
CA VAL A 2 7.78 -6.68 12.28
C VAL A 2 7.68 -7.84 13.25
N TRP A 3 8.00 -7.64 14.52
CA TRP A 3 7.84 -8.63 15.58
C TRP A 3 7.03 -8.02 16.72
N LEU A 4 5.96 -8.71 17.10
CA LEU A 4 5.17 -8.44 18.29
C LEU A 4 5.46 -9.52 19.36
N PRO A 5 6.30 -9.23 20.36
CA PRO A 5 6.52 -10.13 21.50
C PRO A 5 5.26 -10.23 22.36
N LEU A 6 5.16 -11.27 23.20
CA LEU A 6 4.01 -11.48 24.09
C LEU A 6 3.75 -10.26 24.99
N HIS A 7 4.83 -9.67 25.51
CA HIS A 7 4.82 -8.44 26.31
C HIS A 7 5.83 -7.43 25.79
N GLY A 8 5.62 -6.14 26.08
CA GLY A 8 6.58 -5.07 25.71
C GLY A 8 6.28 -4.38 24.38
N GLN A 9 7.28 -3.81 23.72
CA GLN A 9 7.11 -2.97 22.53
C GLN A 9 7.10 -3.78 21.22
N VAL A 10 6.57 -3.17 20.15
CA VAL A 10 6.69 -3.70 18.78
C VAL A 10 8.13 -3.47 18.31
N ILE A 11 8.73 -4.51 17.74
CA ILE A 11 10.10 -4.47 17.22
C ILE A 11 10.05 -4.53 15.70
N ALA A 12 10.44 -3.46 15.02
CA ALA A 12 10.40 -3.37 13.56
C ALA A 12 11.80 -3.30 12.96
N LYS A 13 12.14 -4.26 12.11
CA LYS A 13 13.29 -4.18 11.22
C LYS A 13 12.82 -3.65 9.87
N ILE A 14 13.14 -2.38 9.64
CA ILE A 14 12.78 -1.63 8.44
C ILE A 14 14.05 -1.46 7.59
N PRO A 15 14.03 -1.70 6.27
CA PRO A 15 15.18 -1.46 5.41
C PRO A 15 15.77 -0.06 5.63
N ALA A 16 17.10 0.01 5.73
CA ALA A 16 17.78 1.28 5.97
C ALA A 16 17.55 2.24 4.80
N GLN A 17 16.81 3.31 5.05
CA GLN A 17 16.48 4.32 4.05
C GLN A 17 16.43 5.69 4.72
N LYS A 18 16.91 6.71 4.00
CA LYS A 18 16.81 8.11 4.44
C LYS A 18 15.34 8.46 4.70
N GLY A 19 15.05 9.02 5.87
CA GLY A 19 13.70 9.46 6.25
C GLY A 19 12.86 8.42 7.02
N ASN A 20 13.40 7.26 7.41
CA ASN A 20 12.67 6.27 8.21
C ASN A 20 12.07 6.85 9.50
N ARG A 21 12.84 7.65 10.24
CA ARG A 21 12.36 8.32 11.46
C ARG A 21 11.19 9.27 11.17
N ARG A 22 11.29 10.05 10.09
CA ARG A 22 10.22 10.97 9.65
C ARG A 22 8.97 10.19 9.24
N TRP A 23 9.13 9.11 8.47
CA TRP A 23 8.02 8.25 8.06
C TRP A 23 7.31 7.60 9.25
N LEU A 24 8.04 7.12 10.25
CA LEU A 24 7.46 6.61 11.49
C LEU A 24 6.66 7.69 12.23
N HIS A 25 7.15 8.92 12.23
CA HIS A 25 6.47 10.04 12.88
C HIS A 25 5.24 10.53 12.12
N GLU A 26 5.34 10.74 10.81
CA GLU A 26 4.28 11.36 10.00
C GLU A 26 3.23 10.35 9.52
N THR A 27 3.65 9.14 9.14
CA THR A 27 2.77 8.12 8.57
C THR A 27 2.25 7.16 9.63
N VAL A 28 3.13 6.65 10.49
CA VAL A 28 2.78 5.69 11.56
C VAL A 28 2.40 6.41 12.87
N ARG A 29 2.50 7.74 12.89
CA ARG A 29 2.14 8.61 14.05
C ARG A 29 2.88 8.26 15.35
N VAL A 30 4.09 7.71 15.24
CA VAL A 30 4.95 7.40 16.39
C VAL A 30 5.76 8.64 16.77
N ARG A 31 5.46 9.23 17.94
CA ARG A 31 6.13 10.44 18.42
C ARG A 31 7.62 10.23 18.73
N SER A 32 7.93 9.12 19.41
CA SER A 32 9.27 8.87 19.95
C SER A 32 9.79 7.46 19.56
N PRO A 33 10.06 7.20 18.27
CA PRO A 33 10.59 5.91 17.86
C PRO A 33 12.05 5.79 18.33
N GLN A 34 12.37 4.67 18.99
CA GLN A 34 13.72 4.36 19.46
C GLN A 34 14.40 3.41 18.50
N LEU A 35 15.61 3.72 18.05
CA LEU A 35 16.41 2.85 17.18
C LEU A 35 17.52 2.22 18.01
N ASN A 36 17.50 0.89 18.14
CA ASN A 36 18.52 0.11 18.81
C ASN A 36 19.17 -0.82 17.76
N GLY A 37 20.40 -0.49 17.35
CA GLY A 37 21.05 -1.16 16.23
C GLY A 37 20.27 -0.98 14.93
N ASP A 38 19.78 -2.07 14.34
CA ASP A 38 18.98 -2.08 13.11
C ASP A 38 17.47 -2.22 13.35
N ARG A 39 17.02 -2.12 14.62
CA ARG A 39 15.63 -2.37 15.03
C ARG A 39 15.00 -1.16 15.70
N TRP A 40 13.78 -0.86 15.28
CA TRP A 40 12.95 0.16 15.89
C TRP A 40 12.10 -0.45 16.99
N SER A 41 12.11 0.16 18.16
CA SER A 41 11.19 -0.13 19.26
C SER A 41 10.06 0.88 19.24
N LEU A 42 8.82 0.39 19.13
CA LEU A 42 7.62 1.17 18.84
C LEU A 42 6.48 0.82 19.82
N PRO A 43 5.59 1.76 20.15
CA PRO A 43 4.42 1.46 21.00
C PRO A 43 3.54 0.35 20.39
N ARG A 44 2.98 -0.52 21.23
CA ARG A 44 2.09 -1.61 20.74
C ARG A 44 0.88 -1.08 19.97
N SER A 45 0.32 0.04 20.41
CA SER A 45 -0.83 0.70 19.79
C SER A 45 -0.61 1.12 18.34
N CYS A 46 0.65 1.26 17.89
CA CYS A 46 0.92 1.62 16.50
C CYS A 46 0.93 0.42 15.55
N LEU A 47 0.79 -0.82 16.03
CA LEU A 47 0.98 -2.03 15.22
C LEU A 47 0.15 -2.02 13.94
N VAL A 48 -1.15 -1.70 14.02
CA VAL A 48 -2.03 -1.67 12.85
C VAL A 48 -1.54 -0.62 11.84
N GLN A 49 -1.31 0.61 12.29
CA GLN A 49 -0.80 1.69 11.43
C GLN A 49 0.57 1.37 10.83
N LEU A 50 1.44 0.69 11.59
CA LEU A 50 2.75 0.25 11.13
C LEU A 50 2.62 -0.81 10.06
N VAL A 51 1.77 -1.82 10.26
CA VAL A 51 1.51 -2.89 9.30
C VAL A 51 0.94 -2.31 8.02
N THR A 52 -0.10 -1.47 8.09
CA THR A 52 -0.68 -0.79 6.92
C THR A 52 0.37 0.02 6.17
N ALA A 53 1.07 0.92 6.86
CA ALA A 53 2.05 1.78 6.22
C ALA A 53 3.24 0.98 5.66
N ALA A 54 3.63 -0.11 6.32
CA ALA A 54 4.73 -0.96 5.88
C ALA A 54 4.33 -1.83 4.67
N VAL A 55 3.08 -2.30 4.60
CA VAL A 55 2.52 -2.91 3.38
C VAL A 55 2.53 -1.89 2.24
N ASP A 56 2.03 -0.67 2.44
CA ASP A 56 2.06 0.40 1.43
C ASP A 56 3.49 0.71 0.94
N ARG A 57 4.46 0.59 1.83
CA ARG A 57 5.85 0.96 1.57
C ARG A 57 6.69 -0.17 0.98
N CYS A 58 6.42 -1.42 1.36
CA CYS A 58 7.26 -2.58 1.06
C CYS A 58 6.54 -3.64 0.22
N GLY A 59 5.24 -3.51 -0.03
CA GLY A 59 4.38 -4.49 -0.70
C GLY A 59 4.03 -5.65 0.22
N LEU A 60 5.03 -6.44 0.62
CA LEU A 60 4.88 -7.56 1.53
C LEU A 60 5.61 -7.30 2.84
N ILE A 61 4.99 -7.69 3.94
CA ILE A 61 5.65 -7.73 5.23
C ILE A 61 5.43 -9.06 5.92
N VAL A 62 6.42 -9.44 6.72
CA VAL A 62 6.30 -10.57 7.65
C VAL A 62 6.13 -10.00 9.06
N LEU A 63 5.01 -10.35 9.69
CA LEU A 63 4.71 -10.08 11.09
C LEU A 63 4.94 -11.36 11.91
N TRP A 64 5.96 -11.34 12.74
CA TRP A 64 6.27 -12.39 13.71
C TRP A 64 5.55 -12.09 15.01
N ARG A 65 4.99 -13.10 15.67
CA ARG A 65 4.14 -12.91 16.84
C ARG A 65 4.34 -14.01 17.84
N ASP A 66 4.50 -13.63 19.10
CA ASP A 66 4.56 -14.59 20.21
C ASP A 66 3.19 -14.67 20.88
N MET A 67 2.68 -15.89 20.99
CA MET A 67 1.28 -16.19 21.31
C MET A 67 1.22 -17.18 22.45
N SER A 68 0.62 -16.82 23.59
CA SER A 68 0.43 -17.79 24.67
C SER A 68 -0.47 -18.93 24.19
N LYS A 69 -0.07 -20.18 24.50
CA LYS A 69 -0.82 -21.40 24.11
C LYS A 69 -2.21 -21.48 24.73
N LEU A 70 -2.46 -20.73 25.81
CA LEU A 70 -3.74 -20.69 26.52
C LEU A 70 -4.70 -19.65 25.95
N SER A 71 -4.24 -18.78 25.06
CA SER A 71 -5.02 -17.63 24.61
C SER A 71 -6.13 -18.06 23.64
N ARG A 72 -7.38 -17.77 24.00
CA ARG A 72 -8.54 -17.98 23.13
C ARG A 72 -9.13 -16.63 22.71
N CYS A 73 -9.62 -16.55 21.49
CA CYS A 73 -10.36 -15.39 21.00
C CYS A 73 -11.60 -15.17 21.89
N THR A 74 -11.78 -13.96 22.37
CA THR A 74 -13.02 -13.59 23.05
C THR A 74 -14.13 -13.44 22.01
N ARG A 75 -15.39 -13.53 22.43
CA ARG A 75 -16.55 -13.24 21.57
C ARG A 75 -16.45 -11.84 20.93
N ALA A 76 -15.87 -10.89 21.65
CA ALA A 76 -15.59 -9.55 21.11
C ALA A 76 -14.60 -9.57 19.93
N CYS A 77 -13.55 -10.43 19.90
CA CYS A 77 -12.75 -10.63 18.67
C CYS A 77 -13.63 -11.27 17.59
N LEU A 78 -14.33 -12.36 17.91
CA LEU A 78 -15.10 -13.13 16.92
C LEU A 78 -16.20 -12.33 16.20
N GLU A 79 -16.75 -11.30 16.83
CA GLU A 79 -17.86 -10.50 16.31
C GLU A 79 -17.47 -9.04 15.98
N ALA A 80 -16.19 -8.69 16.10
CA ALA A 80 -15.74 -7.31 15.90
C ALA A 80 -15.84 -6.85 14.44
N THR A 81 -16.25 -5.60 14.25
CA THR A 81 -16.39 -4.92 12.95
C THR A 81 -15.31 -3.84 12.70
N GLY A 82 -14.42 -3.62 13.67
CA GLY A 82 -13.32 -2.63 13.60
C GLY A 82 -11.95 -3.25 13.35
N ALA A 83 -10.95 -2.43 12.98
CA ALA A 83 -9.59 -2.91 12.63
C ALA A 83 -8.68 -3.20 13.83
N GLU A 84 -9.14 -2.89 15.04
CA GLU A 84 -8.40 -3.08 16.28
C GLU A 84 -8.74 -4.44 16.88
N CYS A 85 -7.71 -5.25 17.11
CA CYS A 85 -7.84 -6.55 17.75
C CYS A 85 -6.91 -6.58 18.96
N ASP A 86 -7.48 -6.53 20.16
CA ASP A 86 -6.73 -6.68 21.42
C ASP A 86 -6.54 -8.16 21.83
N CYS A 87 -7.06 -9.07 21.01
CA CYS A 87 -6.99 -10.49 21.26
C CYS A 87 -5.72 -11.11 20.69
N SER A 88 -5.42 -12.29 21.20
CA SER A 88 -4.36 -13.13 20.66
C SER A 88 -4.61 -13.52 19.19
N CYS A 89 -5.82 -13.52 18.64
CA CYS A 89 -6.06 -13.74 17.20
C CYS A 89 -5.29 -12.75 16.30
N LEU A 90 -5.13 -11.48 16.72
CA LEU A 90 -4.88 -10.30 15.86
C LEU A 90 -5.44 -10.45 14.44
N GLY A 91 -6.75 -10.53 14.32
CA GLY A 91 -7.40 -10.57 13.01
C GLY A 91 -7.74 -11.97 12.49
N ALA A 92 -7.02 -13.02 12.92
CA ALA A 92 -7.18 -14.38 12.34
C ALA A 92 -8.59 -14.96 12.49
N HIS A 93 -9.31 -14.54 13.53
CA HIS A 93 -10.69 -14.93 13.83
C HIS A 93 -11.53 -13.69 14.17
N HIS A 94 -11.12 -12.51 13.70
CA HIS A 94 -11.70 -11.23 14.10
C HIS A 94 -12.88 -10.87 13.19
N GLY A 95 -14.11 -11.03 13.67
CA GLY A 95 -15.33 -10.81 12.88
C GLY A 95 -15.54 -11.83 11.74
N GLN A 96 -16.74 -11.86 11.17
CA GLN A 96 -16.99 -12.50 9.86
C GLN A 96 -16.52 -11.64 8.67
N ASP A 97 -15.98 -10.45 8.93
CA ASP A 97 -15.43 -9.57 7.90
C ASP A 97 -14.23 -8.80 8.46
N SER A 98 -13.02 -9.16 8.03
CA SER A 98 -11.83 -8.33 8.22
C SER A 98 -11.85 -7.19 7.18
N GLU A 99 -12.84 -6.31 7.30
CA GLU A 99 -13.13 -5.20 6.38
C GLU A 99 -12.08 -4.06 6.36
N GLY A 100 -10.81 -4.33 6.69
CA GLY A 100 -9.81 -3.31 6.93
C GLY A 100 -8.41 -3.58 6.38
N TRP A 101 -8.06 -2.86 5.30
CA TRP A 101 -6.70 -2.39 4.93
C TRP A 101 -5.67 -3.38 4.34
N PHE A 102 -5.50 -4.61 4.81
CA PHE A 102 -4.50 -5.59 4.28
C PHE A 102 -4.99 -7.05 4.35
N GLU A 103 -4.45 -7.93 3.49
CA GLU A 103 -4.81 -9.36 3.40
C GLU A 103 -3.70 -10.26 3.98
N ARG A 104 -4.09 -11.36 4.64
CA ARG A 104 -3.17 -12.44 5.06
C ARG A 104 -2.88 -13.35 3.86
N VAL A 105 -1.64 -13.33 3.39
CA VAL A 105 -1.18 -14.12 2.23
C VAL A 105 -0.78 -15.54 2.65
N GLY A 106 -0.43 -15.73 3.93
CA GLY A 106 -0.11 -17.03 4.50
C GLY A 106 0.41 -16.92 5.93
N ASP A 107 0.55 -18.05 6.61
CA ASP A 107 1.14 -18.13 7.94
C ASP A 107 1.84 -19.48 8.20
N ALA A 108 2.74 -19.47 9.18
CA ALA A 108 3.39 -20.68 9.68
C ALA A 108 3.72 -20.51 11.17
N VAL A 109 3.61 -21.59 11.93
CA VAL A 109 4.25 -21.69 13.25
C VAL A 109 5.74 -21.87 13.02
N VAL A 110 6.54 -20.92 13.51
CA VAL A 110 7.99 -20.85 13.25
C VAL A 110 8.81 -21.33 14.44
N ALA A 111 8.27 -21.25 15.67
CA ALA A 111 8.91 -21.84 16.85
C ALA A 111 7.90 -22.14 17.97
N ASP A 112 8.18 -23.18 18.75
CA ASP A 112 7.57 -23.41 20.07
C ASP A 112 8.54 -22.87 21.14
N LEU A 113 8.08 -21.95 21.97
CA LEU A 113 8.86 -21.30 23.03
C LEU A 113 8.37 -21.72 24.43
N GLY A 114 7.78 -22.91 24.54
CA GLY A 114 7.27 -23.46 25.80
C GLY A 114 5.86 -22.94 26.09
N GLU A 115 5.75 -21.81 26.80
CA GLU A 115 4.46 -21.22 27.19
C GLU A 115 3.79 -20.44 26.05
N CYS A 116 4.56 -20.10 25.02
CA CYS A 116 4.06 -19.42 23.83
C CYS A 116 4.56 -20.06 22.54
N THR A 117 3.80 -19.89 21.46
CA THR A 117 4.19 -20.23 20.09
C THR A 117 4.51 -18.96 19.33
N ARG A 118 5.54 -19.01 18.49
CA ARG A 118 5.88 -17.95 17.56
C ARG A 118 5.30 -18.26 16.19
N THR A 119 4.41 -17.40 15.72
CA THR A 119 3.80 -17.51 14.39
C THR A 119 4.28 -16.37 13.51
N ALA A 120 4.66 -16.68 12.27
CA ALA A 120 4.88 -15.68 11.25
C ALA A 120 3.66 -15.61 10.34
N VAL A 121 3.15 -14.40 10.14
CA VAL A 121 2.05 -14.09 9.24
C VAL A 121 2.56 -13.15 8.16
N VAL A 122 2.29 -13.47 6.91
CA VAL A 122 2.62 -12.60 5.77
C VAL A 122 1.41 -11.75 5.44
N TYR A 123 1.60 -10.44 5.43
CA TYR A 123 0.57 -9.47 5.04
C TYR A 123 0.93 -8.78 3.72
N GLY A 124 -0.09 -8.55 2.89
CA GLY A 124 -0.05 -7.78 1.65
C GLY A 124 -1.26 -6.84 1.53
N ALA A 125 -1.36 -6.08 0.45
CA ALA A 125 -2.48 -5.16 0.23
C ALA A 125 -3.84 -5.91 0.15
N ARG A 126 -4.92 -5.32 0.67
CA ARG A 126 -6.27 -5.93 0.69
C ARG A 126 -6.94 -5.83 -0.69
N GLY A 127 -7.62 -6.90 -1.09
CA GLY A 127 -8.43 -6.93 -2.30
C GLY A 127 -7.55 -7.11 -3.52
N SER A 128 -7.15 -8.36 -3.76
CA SER A 128 -6.49 -8.85 -4.96
C SER A 128 -5.79 -7.77 -5.81
N ASP A 129 -4.58 -7.37 -5.45
CA ASP A 129 -3.66 -6.95 -6.53
C ASP A 129 -3.36 -8.15 -7.47
N ALA A 130 -3.85 -9.36 -7.15
CA ALA A 130 -3.79 -10.55 -7.99
C ALA A 130 -4.66 -10.47 -9.27
N ASP A 131 -5.77 -9.71 -9.27
CA ASP A 131 -6.62 -9.55 -10.48
C ASP A 131 -6.52 -8.14 -11.10
N ALA A 132 -5.93 -7.18 -10.40
CA ALA A 132 -5.67 -5.87 -10.97
C ALA A 132 -4.56 -5.99 -12.00
N GLY A 133 -4.90 -5.85 -13.28
CA GLY A 133 -3.94 -5.96 -14.35
C GLY A 133 -2.89 -4.85 -14.28
N VAL A 134 -1.70 -5.16 -14.76
CA VAL A 134 -0.78 -4.12 -15.24
C VAL A 134 -1.42 -3.54 -16.50
N TYR A 135 -1.69 -2.24 -16.48
CA TYR A 135 -2.25 -1.56 -17.64
C TYR A 135 -1.23 -1.60 -18.78
N ASP A 136 -1.64 -2.07 -19.95
CA ASP A 136 -0.79 -2.25 -21.15
C ASP A 136 -1.15 -1.25 -22.27
N GLY A 137 -1.97 -0.25 -21.94
CA GLY A 137 -2.36 0.80 -22.88
C GLY A 137 -3.68 0.49 -23.57
N GLU A 138 -4.61 -0.14 -22.86
CA GLU A 138 -5.95 -0.53 -23.33
C GLU A 138 -6.76 0.66 -23.85
N LEU A 139 -6.43 1.88 -23.41
CA LEU A 139 -7.01 3.13 -23.88
C LEU A 139 -5.99 4.02 -24.62
N ALA A 140 -4.88 3.46 -25.10
CA ALA A 140 -3.90 4.21 -25.89
C ALA A 140 -4.56 4.83 -27.13
N GLY A 141 -4.24 6.10 -27.39
CA GLY A 141 -4.86 6.88 -28.46
C GLY A 141 -6.31 7.31 -28.22
N GLN A 142 -6.94 6.93 -27.10
CA GLN A 142 -8.28 7.42 -26.75
C GLN A 142 -8.23 8.82 -26.16
N HIS A 143 -9.19 9.68 -26.52
CA HIS A 143 -9.38 10.97 -25.88
C HIS A 143 -10.16 10.82 -24.58
N TYR A 144 -9.62 11.36 -23.49
CA TYR A 144 -10.32 11.49 -22.23
C TYR A 144 -11.60 12.32 -22.38
N ARG A 145 -12.69 11.75 -21.87
CA ARG A 145 -13.99 12.41 -21.82
C ARG A 145 -14.44 12.50 -20.37
N VAL A 146 -14.90 13.67 -19.96
CA VAL A 146 -15.33 13.93 -18.57
C VAL A 146 -16.67 13.23 -18.28
N ASP A 147 -17.54 13.17 -19.28
CA ASP A 147 -18.88 12.62 -19.17
C ASP A 147 -18.87 11.08 -19.11
N ARG A 148 -19.73 10.52 -18.26
CA ARG A 148 -19.86 9.05 -18.13
C ARG A 148 -20.38 8.40 -19.42
N ALA A 149 -21.22 9.09 -20.18
CA ALA A 149 -21.75 8.57 -21.45
C ALA A 149 -20.63 8.42 -22.50
N GLY A 150 -19.71 9.38 -22.58
CA GLY A 150 -18.54 9.36 -23.45
C GLY A 150 -17.49 8.30 -23.11
N ARG A 151 -17.56 7.69 -21.93
CA ARG A 151 -16.71 6.55 -21.51
C ARG A 151 -17.45 5.22 -21.48
N ARG A 152 -18.61 5.13 -22.14
CA ARG A 152 -19.36 3.87 -22.25
C ARG A 152 -18.49 2.81 -22.95
N GLY A 153 -18.26 1.69 -22.29
CA GLY A 153 -17.40 0.60 -22.78
C GLY A 153 -15.93 0.70 -22.36
N TRP A 154 -15.53 1.73 -21.61
CA TRP A 154 -14.19 1.77 -21.03
C TRP A 154 -14.11 0.81 -19.84
N PRO A 155 -12.98 0.11 -19.65
CA PRO A 155 -12.74 -0.61 -18.42
C PRO A 155 -12.75 0.35 -17.23
N ALA A 156 -13.17 -0.13 -16.06
CA ALA A 156 -13.08 0.67 -14.85
C ALA A 156 -11.61 0.85 -14.48
N ALA A 157 -11.19 2.06 -14.08
CA ALA A 157 -9.81 2.30 -13.65
C ALA A 157 -9.38 1.34 -12.53
N ALA A 158 -10.31 0.98 -11.64
CA ALA A 158 -10.08 0.02 -10.56
C ALA A 158 -9.70 -1.40 -11.01
N GLN A 159 -9.89 -1.75 -12.30
CA GLN A 159 -9.42 -3.01 -12.87
C GLN A 159 -7.89 -3.05 -13.02
N PHE A 160 -7.20 -1.91 -12.90
CA PHE A 160 -5.77 -1.80 -13.10
C PHE A 160 -5.03 -1.34 -11.85
N MET A 161 -3.76 -1.74 -11.77
CA MET A 161 -2.80 -1.15 -10.85
C MET A 161 -2.54 0.32 -11.19
N CYS A 162 -2.33 1.14 -10.16
CA CYS A 162 -1.87 2.51 -10.32
C CYS A 162 -0.51 2.51 -11.00
N ALA A 163 -0.48 2.96 -12.25
CA ALA A 163 0.73 3.07 -13.06
C ALA A 163 1.86 3.90 -12.41
N GLY A 164 1.51 4.84 -11.51
CA GLY A 164 2.48 5.72 -10.87
C GLY A 164 3.17 5.13 -9.63
N CYS A 165 2.52 4.25 -8.88
CA CYS A 165 3.12 3.67 -7.66
C CYS A 165 3.22 2.15 -7.66
N MET A 166 2.45 1.46 -8.51
CA MET A 166 2.38 0.00 -8.60
C MET A 166 2.16 -0.67 -7.23
N SER A 167 1.34 -0.03 -6.38
CA SER A 167 1.11 -0.49 -4.99
C SER A 167 -0.34 -0.27 -4.53
N LEU A 168 -1.20 0.26 -5.40
CA LEU A 168 -2.61 0.51 -5.14
C LEU A 168 -3.36 0.30 -6.46
N ARG A 169 -4.61 -0.16 -6.41
CA ARG A 169 -5.53 -0.05 -7.56
C ARG A 169 -5.75 1.41 -7.95
N ALA A 170 -5.95 1.65 -9.23
CA ALA A 170 -6.27 2.97 -9.72
C ALA A 170 -7.72 3.35 -9.42
N SER A 171 -7.96 4.64 -9.28
CA SER A 171 -9.30 5.21 -9.03
C SER A 171 -9.72 6.19 -10.11
N VAL A 172 -8.77 6.64 -10.94
CA VAL A 172 -8.99 7.68 -11.95
C VAL A 172 -8.17 7.39 -13.21
N TRP A 173 -8.67 7.88 -14.34
CA TRP A 173 -7.95 7.91 -15.60
C TRP A 173 -7.19 9.23 -15.72
N ASP A 174 -5.86 9.15 -15.72
CA ASP A 174 -4.98 10.27 -16.03
C ASP A 174 -4.96 10.54 -17.54
N HIS A 175 -4.81 11.80 -17.91
CA HIS A 175 -4.84 12.22 -19.31
C HIS A 175 -3.95 13.43 -19.56
N CYS A 176 -3.46 13.56 -20.79
CA CYS A 176 -2.71 14.72 -21.21
C CYS A 176 -3.62 15.94 -21.31
N HIS A 177 -3.33 17.02 -20.60
CA HIS A 177 -4.17 18.22 -20.70
C HIS A 177 -3.92 19.05 -21.98
N THR A 178 -2.79 18.85 -22.68
CA THR A 178 -2.55 19.53 -23.97
C THR A 178 -3.33 18.90 -25.11
N HIS A 179 -3.35 17.57 -25.17
CA HIS A 179 -3.89 16.84 -26.32
C HIS A 179 -5.14 16.02 -25.99
N GLY A 180 -5.48 15.89 -24.70
CA GLY A 180 -6.66 15.17 -24.22
C GLY A 180 -6.53 13.66 -24.23
N PHE A 181 -5.41 13.07 -24.65
CA PHE A 181 -5.28 11.60 -24.70
C PHE A 181 -5.13 10.99 -23.31
N VAL A 182 -5.81 9.86 -23.08
CA VAL A 182 -5.62 9.04 -21.88
C VAL A 182 -4.16 8.61 -21.82
N ARG A 183 -3.57 8.76 -20.63
CA ARG A 183 -2.22 8.30 -20.33
C ARG A 183 -2.33 6.99 -19.58
N ALA A 184 -2.75 7.01 -18.32
CA ALA A 184 -2.71 5.81 -17.49
C ALA A 184 -3.76 5.80 -16.38
N PRO A 185 -4.08 4.65 -15.78
CA PRO A 185 -4.90 4.58 -14.58
C PRO A 185 -4.03 4.89 -13.36
N LEU A 186 -4.47 5.86 -12.54
CA LEU A 186 -3.75 6.29 -11.32
C LEU A 186 -4.66 6.21 -10.08
N CYS A 187 -4.07 6.04 -8.91
CA CYS A 187 -4.75 6.31 -7.65
C CYS A 187 -4.85 7.83 -7.42
N ASN A 188 -5.83 8.28 -6.63
CA ASN A 188 -6.06 9.71 -6.36
C ASN A 188 -4.79 10.42 -5.85
N ARG A 189 -4.01 9.77 -4.97
CA ARG A 189 -2.75 10.34 -4.43
C ARG A 189 -1.72 10.59 -5.53
N CYS A 190 -1.52 9.64 -6.44
CA CYS A 190 -0.64 9.81 -7.58
C CYS A 190 -1.18 10.89 -8.52
N ASN A 191 -2.46 10.82 -8.88
CA ASN A 191 -3.10 11.78 -9.76
C ASN A 191 -2.95 13.23 -9.26
N THR A 192 -3.24 13.51 -7.99
CA THR A 192 -3.07 14.84 -7.39
C THR A 192 -1.59 15.25 -7.27
N ARG A 193 -0.68 14.31 -7.01
CA ARG A 193 0.77 14.59 -6.95
C ARG A 193 1.33 15.03 -8.31
N TYR A 194 0.71 14.59 -9.42
CA TYR A 194 1.15 14.88 -10.78
C TYR A 194 0.39 16.04 -11.45
N TRP A 195 -0.62 16.62 -10.77
CA TRP A 195 -1.46 17.73 -11.25
C TRP A 195 -0.73 19.07 -11.53
N SER A 196 0.58 19.19 -11.26
CA SER A 196 1.31 20.48 -11.32
C SER A 196 2.62 20.47 -12.13
N GLY A 197 2.63 19.79 -13.28
CA GLY A 197 3.76 19.82 -14.20
C GLY A 197 4.71 18.64 -13.99
N TRP A 198 4.65 17.67 -14.91
CA TRP A 198 5.43 16.45 -14.82
C TRP A 198 6.83 16.64 -15.39
N ARG A 199 7.84 16.40 -14.56
CA ARG A 199 9.15 15.88 -14.95
C ARG A 199 9.55 14.88 -13.86
N ALA A 200 9.67 13.60 -14.20
CA ALA A 200 10.07 12.55 -13.25
C ALA A 200 11.34 12.90 -12.44
N GLN A 201 12.20 13.77 -12.98
CA GLN A 201 13.44 14.22 -12.37
C GLN A 201 13.38 15.59 -11.66
N ARG A 202 12.31 16.38 -11.79
CA ARG A 202 12.24 17.76 -11.23
C ARG A 202 11.08 18.02 -10.26
N GLY A 203 10.28 17.00 -9.93
CA GLY A 203 9.27 17.10 -8.88
C GLY A 203 9.89 17.20 -7.48
N ARG A 204 9.22 17.89 -6.54
CA ARG A 204 9.68 18.08 -5.14
C ARG A 204 9.71 16.79 -4.29
N ALA A 205 9.50 15.62 -4.88
CA ALA A 205 9.20 14.41 -4.16
C ALA A 205 10.17 13.27 -4.53
N VAL A 206 10.54 12.47 -3.53
CA VAL A 206 11.48 11.36 -3.69
C VAL A 206 10.95 10.38 -4.76
N PRO A 207 11.76 10.03 -5.78
CA PRO A 207 11.38 9.02 -6.77
C PRO A 207 10.98 7.71 -6.08
N SER A 208 9.81 7.17 -6.44
CA SER A 208 9.49 5.78 -6.11
C SER A 208 10.27 4.89 -7.07
N ARG A 209 10.91 3.81 -6.59
CA ARG A 209 11.55 2.83 -7.47
C ARG A 209 10.55 2.00 -8.30
N ASN A 210 9.27 2.10 -7.96
CA ASN A 210 8.16 1.42 -8.65
C ASN A 210 7.45 2.34 -9.66
N LEU A 211 8.03 3.51 -9.97
CA LEU A 211 7.49 4.42 -10.97
C LEU A 211 7.87 3.92 -12.37
N ASP A 212 6.87 3.58 -13.17
CA ASP A 212 7.04 3.34 -14.61
C ASP A 212 6.56 4.58 -15.38
N ASP A 213 7.51 5.29 -16.00
CA ASP A 213 7.23 6.51 -16.76
C ASP A 213 6.87 6.27 -18.23
N SER A 214 7.00 5.04 -18.72
CA SER A 214 6.68 4.68 -20.10
C SER A 214 5.20 4.88 -20.41
N TYR A 215 4.35 4.73 -19.40
CA TYR A 215 2.92 4.94 -19.47
C TYR A 215 2.51 6.37 -19.84
N TYR A 216 3.34 7.37 -19.56
CA TYR A 216 3.05 8.74 -19.99
C TYR A 216 3.30 8.95 -21.50
N ARG A 217 3.95 8.00 -22.17
CA ARG A 217 4.26 8.03 -23.61
C ARG A 217 3.12 7.55 -24.50
N TRP A 218 2.03 7.01 -23.94
CA TRP A 218 0.88 6.53 -24.72
C TRP A 218 0.01 7.62 -25.33
N CYS A 219 0.29 8.89 -25.03
CA CYS A 219 -0.16 9.95 -25.90
C CYS A 219 0.56 9.83 -27.26
N PRO A 220 -0.14 9.67 -28.39
CA PRO A 220 0.50 9.57 -29.70
C PRO A 220 1.34 10.80 -30.08
N LYS A 221 1.08 11.94 -29.42
CA LYS A 221 1.79 13.21 -29.59
C LYS A 221 2.80 13.49 -28.47
N HIS A 222 3.22 12.47 -27.72
CA HIS A 222 4.17 12.63 -26.61
C HIS A 222 5.51 13.21 -27.06
N ALA A 223 6.00 12.81 -28.23
CA ALA A 223 7.28 13.27 -28.79
C ALA A 223 7.15 14.46 -29.77
N ASP A 224 5.98 15.08 -29.89
CA ASP A 224 5.79 16.21 -30.82
C ASP A 224 6.61 17.43 -30.35
N ALA A 225 7.68 17.74 -31.08
CA ALA A 225 8.58 18.83 -30.77
C ALA A 225 7.92 20.22 -30.91
N ARG A 226 6.80 20.33 -31.64
CA ARG A 226 6.09 21.60 -31.85
C ARG A 226 5.08 21.91 -30.74
N ARG A 227 4.54 20.88 -30.08
CA ARG A 227 3.66 20.99 -28.90
C ARG A 227 3.94 19.82 -27.97
N LEU A 228 4.77 20.06 -26.97
CA LEU A 228 5.05 19.07 -25.94
C LEU A 228 3.77 18.75 -25.16
N CYS A 229 3.57 17.47 -24.82
CA CYS A 229 2.51 17.08 -23.91
C CYS A 229 2.71 17.80 -22.56
N SER A 230 1.77 18.67 -22.19
CA SER A 230 1.69 19.18 -20.81
C SER A 230 1.21 18.09 -19.87
N ALA A 231 1.55 18.29 -18.59
CA ALA A 231 0.88 17.63 -17.47
C ALA A 231 -0.63 17.70 -17.66
#